data_AF-A0A820GV33-F1
#
_entry.id   AF-A0A820GV33-F1
#
_cell.length_a   1.000
_cell.length_b   1.000
_cell.length_c   1.000
_cell.angle_alpha   90.00
_cell.angle_beta   90.00
_cell.angle_gamma   90.00
#
_symmetry.space_group_name_H-M   'P 1'
#
loop_
_entity.id
_entity.type
_entity.pdbx_description
1 polymer ?
#
loop_
_entity_poly.entity_id
_entity_poly.type
_entity_poly.pdbx_seq_one_letter_code
_entity_poly.pdbx_strand_id
1 'polypeptide(L)'
;GDAFNCSYRCTEDQTLDPVKFNQCVEKCSSKITQAEQAMSQEMQHVQERLMRCIQSCEDKAKDSGDKDEGRLRSIFEPCVVNCANEIHQLLPKIENRISDQLKRF
;
A
#
# COMPACT_ATOMS: atom_id res chain seq x y z
N GLY A 1 -3.54 9.25 20.81
CA GLY A 1 -3.33 10.14 21.96
C GLY A 1 -1.99 10.84 21.86
N ASP A 2 -0.92 10.08 21.62
CA ASP A 2 0.46 10.56 21.74
C ASP A 2 0.83 11.73 20.82
N ALA A 3 0.39 11.71 19.56
CA ALA A 3 0.61 12.82 18.63
C ALA A 3 -0.05 14.12 19.12
N PHE A 4 -1.28 14.05 19.64
CA PHE A 4 -1.99 15.21 20.20
C PHE A 4 -1.32 15.74 21.47
N ASN A 5 -0.93 14.84 22.37
CA ASN A 5 -0.22 15.22 23.60
C ASN A 5 1.15 15.84 23.29
N CYS A 6 1.86 15.34 22.26
CA CYS A 6 3.10 15.92 21.77
C CYS A 6 2.88 17.34 21.25
N SER A 7 1.89 17.54 20.37
CA SER A 7 1.58 18.86 19.82
C SER A 7 1.15 19.85 20.90
N TYR A 8 0.42 19.39 21.92
CA TYR A 8 0.08 20.21 23.08
C TYR A 8 1.34 20.72 23.80
N ARG A 9 2.33 19.86 24.06
CA ARG A 9 3.60 20.29 24.67
C ARG A 9 4.37 21.31 23.83
N CYS A 10 4.25 21.25 22.50
CA CYS A 10 4.81 22.29 21.62
C CYS A 10 4.15 23.66 21.84
N THR A 11 2.87 23.70 22.24
CA THR A 11 2.15 24.95 22.53
C THR A 11 2.47 25.54 23.91
N GLU A 12 2.94 24.70 24.84
CA GLU A 12 3.36 25.15 26.19
C GLU A 12 4.75 25.78 26.19
N ASP A 13 5.58 25.47 25.19
CA ASP A 13 6.94 26.01 25.07
C ASP A 13 6.93 27.42 24.43
N GLN A 14 6.89 28.44 25.29
CA GLN A 14 6.92 29.85 24.90
C GLN A 14 8.28 30.31 24.35
N THR A 15 9.31 29.46 24.37
CA THR A 15 10.65 29.80 23.86
C THR A 15 10.80 29.50 22.37
N LEU A 16 9.84 28.79 21.78
CA LEU A 16 9.84 28.46 20.36
C LEU A 16 9.47 29.69 19.53
N ASP A 17 10.35 30.04 18.60
CA ASP A 17 9.98 30.90 17.49
C ASP A 17 8.97 30.17 16.57
N PRO A 18 8.22 30.90 15.72
CA PRO A 18 7.19 30.29 14.87
C PRO A 18 7.70 29.17 13.95
N VAL A 19 8.98 29.20 13.54
CA VAL A 19 9.56 28.17 12.68
C VAL A 19 9.78 26.89 13.50
N LYS A 20 10.37 27.01 14.68
CA LYS A 20 10.59 25.87 15.58
C LYS A 20 9.29 25.28 16.12
N PHE A 21 8.27 26.11 16.34
CA PHE A 21 6.94 25.65 16.70
C PHE A 21 6.35 24.73 15.62
N ASN A 22 6.34 25.17 14.36
CA ASN A 22 5.84 24.35 13.25
C ASN A 22 6.63 23.03 13.12
N GLN A 23 7.95 23.07 13.23
CA GLN A 23 8.78 21.86 13.22
C GLN A 23 8.47 20.91 14.39
N CYS A 24 8.16 21.45 15.57
CA CYS A 24 7.76 20.65 16.73
C CYS A 24 6.45 19.90 16.45
N VAL A 25 5.43 20.62 15.93
CA VAL A 25 4.13 20.03 15.59
C VAL A 25 4.25 19.00 14.46
N GLU A 26 5.04 19.26 13.43
CA GLU A 26 5.30 18.30 12.34
C GLU A 26 5.96 17.02 12.85
N LYS A 27 6.89 17.10 13.80
CA LYS A 27 7.50 15.91 14.40
C LYS A 27 6.48 15.06 15.14
N CYS A 28 5.48 15.68 15.76
CA CYS A 28 4.44 14.97 16.51
C CYS A 28 3.53 14.11 15.61
N SER A 29 3.29 14.52 14.35
CA SER A 29 2.52 13.75 13.37
C SER A 29 3.39 12.92 12.42
N SER A 30 4.71 13.15 12.37
CA SER A 30 5.62 12.54 11.40
C SER A 30 5.50 11.02 11.29
N LYS A 31 5.39 10.30 12.43
CA LYS A 31 5.24 8.84 12.45
C LYS A 31 3.94 8.37 11.81
N ILE A 32 2.85 9.11 12.00
CA ILE A 32 1.55 8.80 11.40
C ILE A 32 1.62 9.03 9.89
N THR A 33 2.19 10.17 9.47
CA THR A 33 2.37 10.48 8.03
C THR A 33 3.25 9.44 7.34
N GLN A 34 4.31 8.97 8.00
CA GLN A 34 5.18 7.91 7.47
C GLN A 34 4.44 6.57 7.37
N ALA A 35 3.57 6.26 8.34
CA ALA A 35 2.73 5.07 8.29
C ALA A 35 1.74 5.11 7.11
N GLU A 36 1.11 6.25 6.89
CA GLU A 36 0.21 6.47 5.75
C GLU A 36 0.95 6.28 4.42
N GLN A 37 2.16 6.84 4.30
CA GLN A 37 3.00 6.67 3.12
C GLN A 37 3.40 5.21 2.88
N ALA A 38 3.82 4.50 3.93
CA ALA A 38 4.16 3.08 3.87
C ALA A 38 2.97 2.23 3.39
N MET A 39 1.78 2.45 3.95
CA MET A 39 0.56 1.76 3.52
C MET A 39 0.19 2.08 2.07
N SER A 40 0.28 3.36 1.68
CA SER A 40 -0.06 3.81 0.32
C SER A 40 0.86 3.17 -0.73
N GLN A 41 2.17 3.11 -0.47
CA GLN A 41 3.14 2.46 -1.36
C GLN A 41 2.85 0.97 -1.53
N GLU A 42 2.54 0.28 -0.43
CA GLU A 42 2.24 -1.16 -0.49
C GLU A 42 0.90 -1.45 -1.17
N MET A 43 -0.10 -0.59 -0.98
CA MET A 43 -1.36 -0.66 -1.73
C MET A 43 -1.13 -0.48 -3.23
N GLN A 44 -0.31 0.48 -3.63
CA GLN A 44 0.05 0.68 -5.03
C GLN A 44 0.73 -0.57 -5.60
N HIS A 45 1.69 -1.14 -4.87
CA HIS A 45 2.37 -2.37 -5.29
C HIS A 45 1.40 -3.56 -5.46
N VAL A 46 0.41 -3.70 -4.57
CA VAL A 46 -0.65 -4.72 -4.69
C VAL A 46 -1.48 -4.50 -5.96
N GLN A 47 -1.94 -3.26 -6.19
CA GLN A 47 -2.73 -2.92 -7.37
C GLN A 47 -1.96 -3.21 -8.66
N GLU A 48 -0.72 -2.76 -8.76
CA GLU A 48 0.12 -3.00 -9.92
C GLU A 48 0.32 -4.49 -10.20
N ARG A 49 0.52 -5.30 -9.15
CA ARG A 49 0.72 -6.74 -9.31
C ARG A 49 -0.57 -7.44 -9.74
N LEU A 50 -1.72 -7.03 -9.20
CA LEU A 50 -3.01 -7.54 -9.62
C LEU A 50 -3.28 -7.20 -11.10
N MET A 51 -3.06 -5.95 -11.50
CA MET A 51 -3.24 -5.50 -12.89
C MET A 51 -2.34 -6.27 -13.87
N ARG A 52 -1.06 -6.45 -13.53
CA ARG A 52 -0.14 -7.27 -14.34
C ARG A 52 -0.59 -8.73 -14.44
N CYS A 53 -1.12 -9.30 -13.37
CA CYS A 53 -1.63 -10.67 -13.39
C CYS A 53 -2.86 -10.80 -14.31
N ILE A 54 -3.82 -9.87 -14.21
CA ILE A 54 -5.00 -9.85 -15.08
C ILE A 54 -4.58 -9.71 -16.54
N GLN A 55 -3.64 -8.81 -16.85
CA GLN A 55 -3.12 -8.66 -18.20
C GLN A 55 -2.48 -9.96 -18.71
N SER A 56 -1.70 -10.66 -17.89
CA SER A 56 -1.16 -11.98 -18.24
C SER A 56 -2.25 -13.01 -18.50
N CYS A 57 -3.39 -12.94 -17.81
CA CYS A 57 -4.54 -13.80 -18.08
C CYS A 57 -5.22 -13.47 -19.41
N GLU A 58 -5.33 -12.19 -19.77
CA GLU A 58 -5.81 -11.78 -21.09
C GLU A 58 -4.89 -12.29 -22.20
N ASP A 59 -3.57 -12.17 -22.01
CA ASP A 59 -2.59 -12.65 -22.97
C ASP A 59 -2.67 -14.17 -23.13
N LYS A 60 -2.79 -14.93 -22.02
CA LYS A 60 -3.02 -16.39 -22.08
C LYS A 60 -4.28 -16.77 -22.85
N ALA A 61 -5.37 -16.02 -22.69
CA ALA A 61 -6.59 -16.27 -23.44
C ALA A 61 -6.37 -15.99 -24.94
N LYS A 62 -5.73 -14.88 -25.30
CA LYS A 62 -5.41 -14.54 -26.70
C LYS A 62 -4.47 -15.56 -27.35
N ASP A 63 -3.45 -16.00 -26.62
CA ASP A 63 -2.44 -16.94 -27.09
C ASP A 63 -2.98 -18.37 -27.28
N SER A 64 -4.17 -18.67 -26.73
CA SER A 64 -4.86 -19.93 -26.99
C SER A 64 -5.25 -20.10 -28.47
N GLY A 65 -5.30 -19.01 -29.24
CA GLY A 65 -5.72 -19.01 -30.64
C GLY A 65 -7.21 -19.29 -30.84
N ASP A 66 -7.97 -19.43 -29.76
CA ASP A 66 -9.41 -19.64 -29.82
C ASP A 66 -10.14 -18.34 -30.19
N LYS A 67 -11.22 -18.47 -30.95
CA LYS A 67 -12.06 -17.35 -31.40
C LYS A 67 -13.44 -17.38 -30.75
N ASP A 68 -13.77 -18.48 -30.08
CA ASP A 68 -15.03 -18.62 -29.34
C ASP A 68 -14.93 -17.88 -28.01
N GLU A 69 -15.80 -16.90 -27.80
CA GLU A 69 -15.82 -16.10 -26.57
C GLU A 69 -16.06 -16.95 -25.32
N GLY A 70 -16.86 -18.02 -25.42
CA GLY A 70 -17.12 -18.93 -24.30
C GLY A 70 -15.86 -19.66 -23.87
N ARG A 71 -15.08 -20.16 -24.83
CA ARG A 71 -13.79 -20.80 -24.58
C ARG A 71 -12.75 -19.81 -24.05
N LEU A 72 -12.67 -18.61 -24.61
CA LEU A 72 -11.78 -17.56 -24.10
C LEU A 72 -12.08 -17.21 -22.63
N ARG A 73 -13.37 -17.06 -22.29
CA ARG A 73 -13.80 -16.85 -20.89
C ARG A 73 -13.43 -18.02 -19.99
N SER A 74 -13.60 -19.25 -20.46
CA SER A 74 -13.24 -20.45 -19.70
C SER A 74 -11.74 -20.56 -19.37
N ILE A 75 -10.88 -19.89 -20.14
CA ILE A 75 -9.44 -19.78 -19.87
C ILE A 75 -9.16 -18.60 -18.93
N PHE A 76 -9.80 -17.46 -19.18
CA PHE A 76 -9.56 -16.21 -18.46
C PHE A 76 -10.04 -16.25 -17.00
N GLU A 77 -11.28 -16.67 -16.75
CA GLU A 77 -11.90 -16.65 -15.43
C GLU A 77 -11.10 -17.42 -14.35
N PRO A 78 -10.71 -18.70 -14.56
CA PRO A 78 -9.92 -19.41 -13.57
C PRO A 78 -8.51 -18.81 -13.41
N CYS A 79 -7.96 -18.19 -14.45
CA CYS A 79 -6.69 -17.49 -14.36
C CYS A 79 -6.80 -16.27 -13.43
N VAL A 80 -7.85 -15.44 -13.56
CA VAL A 80 -8.05 -14.26 -12.71
C VAL A 80 -8.30 -14.66 -11.24
N VAL A 81 -8.99 -15.77 -10.99
CA VAL A 81 -9.11 -16.31 -9.62
C VAL A 81 -7.74 -16.61 -9.01
N ASN A 82 -6.79 -17.13 -9.81
CA ASN A 82 -5.43 -17.35 -9.33
C ASN A 82 -4.68 -16.05 -9.03
N CYS A 83 -5.00 -14.93 -9.69
CA CYS A 83 -4.42 -13.63 -9.33
C CYS A 83 -4.75 -13.23 -7.90
N ALA A 84 -5.99 -13.47 -7.44
CA ALA A 84 -6.37 -13.22 -6.05
C ALA A 84 -5.59 -14.11 -5.08
N ASN A 85 -5.38 -15.38 -5.43
CA ASN A 85 -4.57 -16.31 -4.64
C ASN A 85 -3.10 -15.86 -4.54
N GLU A 86 -2.51 -15.36 -5.63
CA GLU A 86 -1.16 -14.80 -5.62
C GLU A 86 -1.04 -13.59 -4.70
N ILE A 87 -2.01 -12.66 -4.76
CA ILE A 87 -2.04 -11.51 -3.85
C ILE A 87 -2.17 -11.98 -2.40
N HIS A 88 -3.07 -12.94 -2.12
CA HIS A 88 -3.26 -13.49 -0.78
C HIS A 88 -1.96 -14.05 -0.19
N GLN A 89 -1.17 -14.79 -0.98
CA GLN A 89 0.12 -15.33 -0.55
C GLN A 89 1.19 -14.25 -0.29
N LEU A 90 1.01 -13.05 -0.86
CA LEU A 90 1.93 -11.92 -0.66
C LEU A 90 1.56 -11.05 0.54
N LEU A 91 0.31 -11.10 1.02
CA LEU A 91 -0.16 -10.28 2.13
C LEU A 91 0.76 -10.35 3.36
N PRO A 92 1.23 -11.54 3.82
CA PRO A 92 2.13 -11.60 4.97
C PRO A 92 3.47 -10.88 4.71
N LYS A 93 3.98 -10.92 3.47
CA LYS A 93 5.22 -10.21 3.11
C LYS A 93 5.01 -8.70 3.02
N ILE A 94 3.83 -8.26 2.58
CA ILE A 94 3.43 -6.85 2.58
C ILE A 94 3.33 -6.34 4.01
N GLU A 95 2.61 -7.07 4.88
CA GLU A 95 2.48 -6.75 6.30
C GLU A 95 3.85 -6.61 6.98
N ASN A 96 4.75 -7.57 6.76
CA ASN A 96 6.10 -7.50 7.30
C ASN A 96 6.87 -6.27 6.81
N ARG A 97 6.75 -5.91 5.53
CA ARG A 97 7.41 -4.71 4.99
C ARG A 97 6.88 -3.42 5.62
N ILE A 98 5.55 -3.30 5.78
CA ILE A 98 4.94 -2.16 6.47
C ILE A 98 5.44 -2.11 7.92
N SER A 99 5.38 -3.24 8.64
CA SER A 99 5.84 -3.33 10.03
C SER A 99 7.32 -2.93 10.17
N ASP A 100 8.17 -3.40 9.27
CA ASP A 100 9.60 -3.09 9.28
C ASP A 100 9.89 -1.63 8.94
N GLN A 101 9.12 -1.02 8.04
CA GLN A 101 9.21 0.42 7.79
C GLN A 101 8.80 1.21 9.02
N LEU A 102 7.68 0.85 9.66
CA LEU A 102 7.19 1.52 10.87
C LEU A 102 8.16 1.44 12.05
N LYS A 103 8.86 0.31 12.22
CA LYS A 103 9.86 0.15 13.28
C LYS A 103 11.13 0.98 13.08
N ARG A 104 11.40 1.42 11.84
CA ARG A 104 12.58 2.24 11.52
C ARG A 104 12.39 3.72 11.86
N PHE A 105 11.16 4.12 12.22
CA PHE A 105 10.76 5.48 12.54
C PHE A 105 10.52 5.70 14.05
#